data_AF-A0A2E6RKF1-F1
#
_entry.id   AF-A0A2E6RKF1-F1
#
_cell.length_a   1.000
_cell.length_b   1.000
_cell.length_c   1.000
_cell.angle_alpha   90.00
_cell.angle_beta   90.00
_cell.angle_gamma   90.00
#
_symmetry.space_group_name_H-M   'P 1'
#
loop_
_entity.id
_entity.type
_entity.pdbx_description
1 polymer ?
#
loop_
_entity_poly.entity_id
_entity_poly.type
_entity_poly.pdbx_seq_one_letter_code
_entity_poly.pdbx_strand_id
1 'polypeptide(L)'
;MDWRTLNRRREVSLIKDLFHHDGNGWWKIPKTAEAESNPPREHPFGGLINFTKNFLTYITSGKGHAGPGYYWTIAGILAVITLIEVWWFDVEALKYLLVPAMLGFSLVKFILVVAFFMHLRFDNKMYSTVFVTCMIIGIIIFTLFLFLSAFHGFGN
;
A
#
# COMPACT_ATOMS: atom_id res chain seq x y z
N MET A 1 -25.48 -16.54 59.65
CA MET A 1 -24.46 -15.80 58.89
C MET A 1 -23.57 -16.83 58.22
N ASP A 2 -23.85 -17.13 56.94
CA ASP A 2 -23.32 -18.30 56.20
C ASP A 2 -22.19 -17.88 55.24
N TRP A 3 -20.99 -18.37 55.54
CA TRP A 3 -19.73 -18.05 54.88
C TRP A 3 -19.58 -18.74 53.50
N ARG A 4 -20.47 -19.67 53.13
CA ARG A 4 -20.41 -20.41 51.85
C ARG A 4 -20.79 -19.59 50.61
N THR A 5 -21.30 -18.37 50.80
CA THR A 5 -21.82 -17.53 49.70
C THR A 5 -20.77 -16.58 49.10
N LEU A 6 -19.59 -16.44 49.70
CA LEU A 6 -18.57 -15.46 49.28
C LEU A 6 -17.58 -15.95 48.22
N ASN A 7 -17.63 -17.23 47.80
CA ASN A 7 -16.57 -17.85 46.99
C ASN A 7 -16.99 -18.32 45.57
N ARG A 8 -17.98 -17.67 44.92
CA ARG A 8 -18.43 -18.07 43.56
C ARG A 8 -18.25 -17.00 42.47
N ARG A 9 -17.58 -15.88 42.73
CA ARG A 9 -17.54 -14.75 41.78
C ARG A 9 -16.16 -14.13 41.50
N ARG A 10 -15.06 -14.88 41.62
CA ARG A 10 -13.69 -14.32 41.47
C ARG A 10 -12.85 -14.86 40.29
N GLU A 11 -13.34 -15.77 39.47
CA GLU A 11 -12.48 -16.46 38.47
C GLU A 11 -12.67 -15.99 37.01
N VAL A 12 -13.63 -15.11 36.68
CA VAL A 12 -13.92 -14.73 35.27
C VAL A 12 -13.45 -13.34 34.83
N SER A 13 -12.85 -12.52 35.71
CA SER A 13 -12.34 -11.18 35.33
C SER A 13 -10.83 -11.00 35.51
N LEU A 14 -10.17 -11.76 36.40
CA LEU A 14 -8.80 -11.48 36.82
C LEU A 14 -7.76 -11.61 35.71
N ILE A 15 -7.86 -12.63 34.84
CA ILE A 15 -6.91 -12.78 33.72
C ILE A 15 -7.18 -11.72 32.64
N LYS A 16 -8.43 -11.30 32.48
CA LYS A 16 -8.81 -10.27 31.51
C LYS A 16 -8.32 -8.89 31.93
N ASP A 17 -8.38 -8.58 33.23
CA ASP A 17 -7.87 -7.34 33.84
C ASP A 17 -6.34 -7.31 33.95
N LEU A 18 -5.67 -8.46 34.07
CA LEU A 18 -4.20 -8.52 34.19
C LEU A 18 -3.49 -8.33 32.85
N PHE A 19 -4.11 -8.72 31.75
CA PHE A 19 -3.52 -8.64 30.41
C PHE A 19 -4.13 -7.54 29.54
N HIS A 20 -5.15 -6.81 30.00
CA HIS A 20 -5.62 -5.58 29.37
C HIS A 20 -5.27 -4.37 30.23
N HIS A 21 -4.38 -3.54 29.71
CA HIS A 21 -3.96 -2.31 30.34
C HIS A 21 -4.95 -1.20 29.97
N ASP A 22 -6.01 -1.03 30.77
CA ASP A 22 -6.87 0.14 30.63
C ASP A 22 -6.07 1.37 31.06
N GLY A 23 -5.81 2.27 30.11
CA GLY A 23 -4.91 3.44 30.26
C GLY A 23 -5.44 4.54 31.20
N ASN A 24 -6.28 4.20 32.17
CA ASN A 24 -6.87 5.13 33.13
C ASN A 24 -6.32 4.90 34.56
N GLY A 25 -5.01 5.11 34.73
CA GLY A 25 -4.41 5.24 36.05
C GLY A 25 -4.84 6.54 36.75
N TRP A 26 -5.04 6.47 38.07
CA TRP A 26 -5.00 7.47 39.16
C TRP A 26 -4.33 8.85 38.98
N TRP A 27 -3.59 9.11 37.90
CA TRP A 27 -3.00 10.41 37.57
C TRP A 27 -3.73 11.00 36.36
N LYS A 28 -4.43 12.13 36.56
CA LYS A 28 -5.23 12.77 35.49
C LYS A 28 -4.32 13.54 34.53
N ILE A 29 -3.80 12.84 33.53
CA ILE A 29 -3.05 13.45 32.42
C ILE A 29 -4.06 14.08 31.45
N PRO A 30 -3.91 15.35 31.03
CA PRO A 30 -4.77 15.92 30.02
C PRO A 30 -4.67 15.11 28.73
N LYS A 31 -5.81 14.84 28.09
CA LYS A 31 -5.88 14.10 26.82
C LYS A 31 -5.17 14.93 25.73
N THR A 32 -3.88 14.72 25.55
CA THR A 32 -3.10 15.30 24.46
C THR A 32 -3.26 14.42 23.22
N ALA A 33 -3.25 15.01 22.03
CA ALA A 33 -3.36 14.27 20.75
C ALA A 33 -2.28 13.18 20.60
N GLU A 34 -1.21 13.25 21.40
CA GLU A 34 -0.11 12.29 21.54
C GLU A 34 -0.49 10.99 22.32
N ALA A 35 -1.52 11.03 23.17
CA ALA A 35 -1.90 9.94 24.09
C ALA A 35 -3.04 9.05 23.56
N GLU A 36 -3.55 9.34 22.37
CA GLU A 36 -4.47 8.48 21.64
C GLU A 36 -3.66 7.36 20.97
N SER A 37 -4.22 6.15 20.83
CA SER A 37 -3.49 5.00 20.27
C SER A 37 -2.99 5.20 18.83
N ASN A 38 -3.38 6.31 18.17
CA ASN A 38 -2.92 6.74 16.86
C ASN A 38 -2.75 8.28 16.84
N PRO A 39 -1.63 8.81 17.34
CA PRO A 39 -1.41 10.25 17.45
C PRO A 39 -1.12 10.91 16.09
N PRO A 40 -1.68 12.09 15.76
CA PRO A 40 -1.59 12.65 14.41
C PRO A 40 -0.19 13.10 13.95
N ARG A 41 0.85 13.14 14.81
CA ARG A 41 2.16 13.77 14.52
C ARG A 41 3.38 13.11 15.19
N GLU A 42 3.44 11.78 15.14
CA GLU A 42 4.43 10.95 15.86
C GLU A 42 5.92 11.06 15.44
N HIS A 43 6.30 11.64 14.28
CA HIS A 43 7.70 11.64 13.81
C HIS A 43 8.11 12.92 13.04
N PRO A 44 9.40 13.30 12.97
CA PRO A 44 9.90 14.45 12.18
C PRO A 44 9.67 14.34 10.66
N PHE A 45 9.35 13.14 10.16
CA PHE A 45 8.87 12.90 8.79
C PHE A 45 7.38 12.52 8.75
N GLY A 46 6.65 12.76 9.85
CA GLY A 46 5.28 12.27 10.07
C GLY A 46 4.24 12.80 9.07
N GLY A 47 4.46 14.00 8.50
CA GLY A 47 3.61 14.54 7.44
C GLY A 47 3.58 13.67 6.18
N LEU A 48 4.73 13.07 5.83
CA LEU A 48 4.84 12.17 4.67
C LEU A 48 4.22 10.81 4.97
N ILE A 49 4.42 10.30 6.18
CA ILE A 49 3.88 8.99 6.58
C ILE A 49 2.35 9.04 6.68
N ASN A 50 1.76 10.12 7.18
CA ASN A 50 0.31 10.30 7.25
C ASN A 50 -0.35 10.37 5.87
N PHE A 51 0.29 11.02 4.89
CA PHE A 51 -0.17 11.01 3.51
C PHE A 51 -0.18 9.58 2.94
N THR A 52 0.91 8.83 3.12
CA THR A 52 1.00 7.45 2.64
C THR A 52 0.05 6.50 3.38
N LYS A 53 -0.10 6.63 4.71
CA LYS A 53 -1.06 5.87 5.53
C LYS A 53 -2.49 6.19 5.10
N ASN A 54 -2.87 7.47 4.96
CA ASN A 54 -4.20 7.86 4.53
C ASN A 54 -4.51 7.40 3.10
N PHE A 55 -3.53 7.47 2.19
CA PHE A 55 -3.64 6.94 0.83
C PHE A 55 -3.81 5.41 0.85
N LEU A 56 -3.00 4.70 1.62
CA LEU A 56 -3.07 3.24 1.73
C LEU A 56 -4.39 2.78 2.36
N THR A 57 -4.90 3.50 3.37
CA THR A 57 -6.20 3.26 4.00
C THR A 57 -7.36 3.59 3.06
N TYR A 58 -7.23 4.61 2.20
CA TYR A 58 -8.20 4.92 1.14
C TYR A 58 -8.25 3.81 0.08
N ILE A 59 -7.08 3.26 -0.30
CA ILE A 59 -6.98 2.14 -1.26
C ILE A 59 -7.46 0.80 -0.64
N THR A 60 -7.35 0.63 0.69
CA THR A 60 -7.59 -0.65 1.39
C THR A 60 -8.91 -0.71 2.16
N SER A 61 -9.60 0.43 2.37
CA SER A 61 -10.91 0.45 3.04
C SER A 61 -11.99 -0.14 2.15
N GLY A 62 -12.05 -1.47 2.11
CA GLY A 62 -13.06 -2.27 1.41
C GLY A 62 -14.45 -2.24 2.06
N LYS A 63 -14.91 -1.08 2.54
CA LYS A 63 -16.27 -0.93 3.07
C LYS A 63 -17.22 -0.43 1.97
N GLY A 64 -17.71 -1.39 1.19
CA GLY A 64 -19.03 -1.33 0.58
C GLY A 64 -19.13 -0.61 -0.77
N HIS A 65 -19.33 -1.42 -1.81
CA HIS A 65 -19.72 -1.05 -3.18
C HIS A 65 -18.66 -0.29 -3.98
N ALA A 66 -17.93 -1.04 -4.83
CA ALA A 66 -17.07 -0.52 -5.89
C ALA A 66 -17.92 0.29 -6.88
N GLY A 67 -18.18 1.56 -6.55
CA GLY A 67 -18.89 2.49 -7.41
C GLY A 67 -17.98 3.01 -8.53
N PRO A 68 -18.55 3.44 -9.68
CA PRO A 68 -17.81 4.03 -10.81
C PRO A 68 -16.83 5.15 -10.43
N GLY A 69 -17.08 5.83 -9.30
CA GLY A 69 -16.21 6.88 -8.77
C GLY A 69 -14.79 6.41 -8.41
N TYR A 70 -14.61 5.15 -8.02
CA TYR A 70 -13.28 4.64 -7.67
C TYR A 70 -12.35 4.58 -8.90
N TYR A 71 -12.88 4.18 -10.06
CA TYR A 71 -12.13 4.16 -11.32
C TYR A 71 -11.75 5.57 -11.78
N TRP A 72 -12.66 6.53 -11.60
CA TRP A 72 -12.41 7.94 -11.92
C TRP A 72 -11.30 8.55 -11.05
N THR A 73 -11.21 8.18 -9.77
CA THR A 73 -10.11 8.62 -8.91
C THR A 73 -8.77 8.11 -9.41
N ILE A 74 -8.69 6.85 -9.85
CA ILE A 74 -7.45 6.25 -10.34
C ILE A 74 -7.08 6.79 -11.73
N ALA A 75 -8.07 7.02 -12.59
CA ALA A 75 -7.88 7.72 -13.85
C ALA A 75 -7.32 9.13 -13.63
N GLY A 76 -7.85 9.86 -12.62
CA GLY A 76 -7.36 11.17 -12.23
C GLY A 76 -5.92 11.15 -11.72
N ILE A 77 -5.56 10.17 -10.88
CA ILE A 77 -4.18 9.98 -10.41
C ILE A 77 -3.25 9.71 -11.61
N LEU A 78 -3.65 8.85 -12.53
CA LEU A 78 -2.87 8.54 -13.73
C LEU A 78 -2.66 9.78 -14.60
N ALA A 79 -3.71 10.60 -14.77
CA ALA A 79 -3.67 11.86 -15.51
C ALA A 79 -2.73 12.89 -14.85
N VAL A 80 -2.77 13.01 -13.52
CA VAL A 80 -1.86 13.90 -12.78
C VAL A 80 -0.41 13.43 -12.92
N ILE A 81 -0.16 12.12 -12.81
CA ILE A 81 1.17 11.53 -13.03
C ILE A 81 1.68 11.86 -14.45
N THR A 82 0.85 11.70 -15.48
CA THR A 82 1.23 12.04 -16.87
C THR A 82 1.48 13.53 -17.06
N LEU A 83 0.71 14.39 -16.40
CA LEU A 83 0.86 15.83 -16.53
C LEU A 83 2.16 16.32 -15.88
N ILE A 84 2.48 15.80 -14.69
CA ILE A 84 3.74 16.08 -13.99
C ILE A 84 4.93 15.58 -14.82
N GLU A 85 4.83 14.39 -15.42
CA GLU A 85 5.87 13.83 -16.27
C GLU A 85 6.15 14.72 -17.49
N VAL A 86 5.13 15.12 -18.24
CA VAL A 86 5.28 16.01 -19.42
C VAL A 86 5.88 17.35 -19.01
N TRP A 87 5.48 17.89 -17.86
CA TRP A 87 6.00 19.16 -17.36
C TRP A 87 7.47 19.04 -16.94
N TRP A 88 7.86 17.93 -16.32
CA TRP A 88 9.25 17.64 -15.95
C TRP A 88 10.15 17.38 -17.17
N PHE A 89 9.57 16.85 -18.27
CA PHE A 89 10.31 16.49 -19.49
C PHE A 89 10.96 17.70 -20.19
N ASP A 90 10.42 18.91 -20.00
CA ASP A 90 10.91 20.14 -20.64
C ASP A 90 12.25 20.65 -20.05
N VAL A 91 12.70 20.08 -18.93
CA VAL A 91 13.95 20.49 -18.27
C VAL A 91 15.15 19.74 -18.89
N GLU A 92 15.85 20.40 -19.80
CA GLU A 92 16.98 19.83 -20.56
C GLU A 92 18.22 19.42 -19.73
N ALA A 93 18.28 19.80 -18.45
CA ALA A 93 19.45 19.56 -17.58
C ALA A 93 19.70 18.08 -17.23
N LEU A 94 18.77 17.17 -17.55
CA LEU A 94 18.79 15.77 -17.11
C LEU A 94 18.71 14.76 -18.27
N LYS A 95 19.26 15.05 -19.45
CA LYS A 95 19.25 14.14 -20.62
C LYS A 95 19.68 12.68 -20.31
N TYR A 96 20.62 12.47 -19.38
CA TYR A 96 21.07 11.12 -18.99
C TYR A 96 20.08 10.40 -18.04
N LEU A 97 19.42 11.14 -17.15
CA LEU A 97 18.43 10.59 -16.21
C LEU A 97 17.03 10.47 -16.84
N LEU A 98 16.85 11.10 -18.00
CA LEU A 98 15.61 11.14 -18.76
C LEU A 98 15.14 9.73 -19.17
N VAL A 99 16.06 8.90 -19.68
CA VAL A 99 15.77 7.52 -20.12
C VAL A 99 15.27 6.63 -18.97
N PRO A 100 16.00 6.48 -17.84
CA PRO A 100 15.53 5.64 -16.74
C PRO A 100 14.26 6.21 -16.07
N ALA A 101 14.10 7.53 -16.01
CA ALA A 101 12.89 8.15 -15.47
C ALA A 101 11.64 7.83 -16.31
N MET A 102 11.73 7.95 -17.64
CA MET A 102 10.64 7.59 -18.56
C MET A 102 10.27 6.10 -18.46
N LEU A 103 11.28 5.24 -18.33
CA LEU A 103 11.07 3.80 -18.17
C LEU A 103 10.37 3.49 -16.85
N GLY A 104 10.74 4.18 -15.77
CA GLY A 104 10.08 4.09 -14.47
C GLY A 104 8.63 4.58 -14.50
N PHE A 105 8.36 5.76 -15.06
CA PHE A 105 7.00 6.29 -15.19
C PHE A 105 6.10 5.39 -16.06
N SER A 106 6.64 4.84 -17.14
CA SER A 106 5.93 3.86 -17.99
C SER A 106 5.57 2.60 -17.22
N LEU A 107 6.51 2.04 -16.45
CA LEU A 107 6.27 0.85 -15.63
C LEU A 107 5.19 1.09 -14.56
N VAL A 108 5.25 2.23 -13.87
CA VAL A 108 4.27 2.60 -12.85
C VAL A 108 2.87 2.73 -13.46
N LYS A 109 2.75 3.42 -14.60
CA LYS A 109 1.48 3.54 -15.32
C LYS A 109 0.95 2.19 -15.76
N PHE A 110 1.82 1.33 -16.29
CA PHE A 110 1.44 -0.02 -16.69
C PHE A 110 0.86 -0.83 -15.53
N ILE A 111 1.53 -0.83 -14.37
CA ILE A 111 1.05 -1.55 -13.17
C ILE A 111 -0.29 -0.98 -12.70
N LEU A 112 -0.45 0.35 -12.67
CA LEU A 112 -1.70 1.00 -12.26
C LEU A 112 -2.87 0.62 -13.17
N VAL A 113 -2.64 0.68 -14.49
CA VAL A 113 -3.66 0.34 -15.51
C VAL A 113 -4.03 -1.13 -15.43
N VAL A 114 -3.06 -2.03 -15.34
CA VAL A 114 -3.33 -3.47 -15.23
C VAL A 114 -4.08 -3.79 -13.93
N ALA A 115 -3.64 -3.26 -12.79
CA ALA A 115 -4.26 -3.56 -11.50
C ALA A 115 -5.71 -3.04 -11.39
N PHE A 116 -5.99 -1.86 -11.98
CA PHE A 116 -7.26 -1.16 -11.78
C PHE A 116 -8.16 -1.07 -13.02
N PHE A 117 -7.62 -0.74 -14.20
CA PHE A 117 -8.43 -0.63 -15.43
C PHE A 117 -8.76 -2.00 -16.05
N MET A 118 -7.90 -3.00 -15.90
CA MET A 118 -8.20 -4.38 -16.31
C MET A 118 -9.03 -5.18 -15.29
N HIS A 119 -9.59 -4.52 -14.27
CA HIS A 119 -10.47 -5.12 -13.25
C HIS A 119 -9.82 -6.20 -12.36
N LEU A 120 -8.53 -6.52 -12.53
CA LEU A 120 -7.81 -7.59 -11.84
C LEU A 120 -7.87 -7.53 -10.31
N ARG A 121 -7.91 -6.34 -9.70
CA ARG A 121 -8.05 -6.19 -8.24
C ARG A 121 -9.48 -6.46 -7.72
N PHE A 122 -10.48 -6.35 -8.58
CA PHE A 122 -11.89 -6.54 -8.26
C PHE A 122 -12.45 -7.89 -8.73
N ASP A 123 -11.72 -8.58 -9.59
CA ASP A 123 -12.07 -9.89 -10.13
C ASP A 123 -11.55 -11.05 -9.25
N ASN A 124 -11.93 -12.28 -9.60
CA ASN A 124 -11.51 -13.47 -8.88
C ASN A 124 -9.98 -13.67 -8.97
N LYS A 125 -9.35 -14.14 -7.88
CA LYS A 125 -7.89 -14.32 -7.76
C LYS A 125 -7.28 -15.13 -8.91
N MET A 126 -8.06 -15.98 -9.57
CA MET A 126 -7.64 -16.76 -10.74
C MET A 126 -7.13 -15.87 -11.89
N TYR A 127 -7.82 -14.78 -12.23
CA TYR A 127 -7.40 -13.89 -13.31
C TYR A 127 -6.10 -13.16 -12.97
N SER A 128 -5.95 -12.73 -11.71
CA SER A 128 -4.71 -12.11 -11.22
C SER A 128 -3.53 -13.05 -11.21
N THR A 129 -3.75 -14.30 -10.82
CA THR A 129 -2.69 -15.30 -10.83
C THR A 129 -2.25 -15.59 -12.26
N VAL A 130 -3.16 -15.84 -13.20
CA VAL A 130 -2.79 -16.16 -14.59
C VAL A 130 -2.02 -15.02 -15.24
N PHE A 131 -2.48 -13.76 -15.09
CA PHE A 131 -1.79 -12.60 -15.66
C PHE A 131 -0.35 -12.46 -15.13
N VAL A 132 -0.17 -12.53 -13.81
CA VAL A 132 1.15 -12.41 -13.18
C VAL A 132 2.06 -13.57 -13.58
N THR A 133 1.51 -14.77 -13.67
CA THR A 133 2.28 -15.97 -14.07
C THR A 133 2.77 -15.82 -15.51
N CYS A 134 1.91 -15.41 -16.45
CA CYS A 134 2.30 -15.13 -17.84
C CYS A 134 3.35 -14.02 -17.93
N MET A 135 3.23 -12.96 -17.13
CA MET A 135 4.22 -11.87 -17.10
C MET A 135 5.59 -12.34 -16.61
N ILE A 136 5.64 -13.13 -15.54
CA ILE A 136 6.90 -13.70 -15.02
C ILE A 136 7.53 -14.62 -16.08
N ILE A 137 6.73 -15.50 -16.69
CA ILE A 137 7.20 -16.41 -17.75
C ILE A 137 7.76 -15.60 -18.93
N GLY A 138 7.07 -14.54 -19.36
CA GLY A 138 7.53 -13.66 -20.44
C GLY A 138 8.86 -12.99 -20.13
N ILE A 139 9.05 -12.48 -18.90
CA ILE A 139 10.31 -11.87 -18.45
C ILE A 139 11.44 -12.90 -18.48
N ILE A 140 11.18 -14.14 -18.03
CA ILE A 140 12.16 -15.22 -18.03
C ILE A 140 12.58 -15.55 -19.47
N ILE A 141 11.62 -15.75 -20.38
CA ILE A 141 11.91 -16.08 -21.78
C ILE A 141 12.69 -14.94 -22.44
N PHE A 142 12.29 -13.68 -22.22
CA PHE A 142 12.98 -12.52 -22.76
C PHE A 142 14.42 -12.40 -22.24
N THR A 143 14.62 -12.62 -20.94
CA THR A 143 15.96 -12.60 -20.32
C THR A 143 16.83 -13.74 -20.86
N LEU A 144 16.25 -14.93 -21.02
CA LEU A 144 16.95 -16.09 -21.58
C LEU A 144 17.33 -15.86 -23.04
N PHE A 145 16.44 -15.24 -23.83
CA PHE A 145 16.70 -14.85 -25.20
C PHE A 145 17.85 -13.83 -25.28
N LEU A 146 17.83 -12.77 -24.46
CA LEU A 146 18.92 -11.80 -24.38
C LEU A 146 20.25 -12.45 -23.99
N PHE A 147 20.22 -13.37 -23.02
CA PHE A 147 21.40 -14.11 -22.60
C PHE A 147 21.97 -14.97 -23.73
N LEU A 148 21.11 -15.67 -24.46
CA LEU A 148 21.50 -16.48 -25.62
C LEU A 148 22.04 -15.61 -26.76
N SER A 149 21.38 -14.49 -27.07
CA SER A 149 21.86 -13.53 -28.07
C SER A 149 23.19 -12.91 -27.69
N ALA A 150 23.44 -12.64 -26.40
CA ALA A 150 24.74 -12.14 -25.94
C ALA A 150 25.85 -13.18 -26.08
N PHE A 151 25.57 -14.45 -25.80
CA PHE A 151 26.55 -15.53 -25.92
C PHE A 151 26.82 -15.94 -27.38
N HIS A 152 25.80 -15.92 -28.25
CA HIS A 152 25.93 -16.28 -29.66
C HIS A 152 26.32 -15.09 -30.55
N GLY A 153 26.05 -13.85 -30.13
CA GLY A 153 26.37 -12.61 -30.85
C GLY A 153 27.82 -12.14 -30.72
N PHE A 154 28.68 -12.83 -29.97
CA PHE A 154 30.13 -12.58 -29.84
C PHE A 154 30.97 -13.58 -30.66
N GLY A 155 30.41 -14.10 -31.75
CA GLY A 155 31.00 -15.17 -32.58
C GLY A 155 31.16 -14.83 -34.06
N ASN A 156 31.19 -13.55 -34.45
CA ASN A 156 31.69 -13.05 -35.74
C ASN A 156 32.39 -11.70 -35.55
#